data_AF-A0A2Z3YRB3-F1
#
_entry.id   AF-A0A2Z3YRB3-F1
#
_cell.length_a   1.000
_cell.length_b   1.000
_cell.length_c   1.000
_cell.angle_alpha   90.00
_cell.angle_beta   90.00
_cell.angle_gamma   90.00
#
_symmetry.space_group_name_H-M   'P 1'
#
loop_
_entity.id
_entity.type
_entity.pdbx_description
1 polymer ?
#
loop_
_entity_poly.entity_id
_entity_poly.type
_entity_poly.pdbx_seq_one_letter_code
_entity_poly.pdbx_strand_id
1 'polypeptide(L)'
;MTDNQRKFHSDCDDLVDVLYEYVDGGCDESLRARLAAHVENCPTCLEQLGIEQQVRQLLRARCCNSAPEDLRGRIVTALRSTTVRRTVGSGDSATVTEVTEVTASVRRVHFDRG
;
A
#
# COMPACT_ATOMS: atom_id res chain seq x y z
N MET A 1 -29.38 -20.18 25.29
CA MET A 1 -29.41 -18.87 24.60
C MET A 1 -28.00 -18.55 24.10
N THR A 2 -27.52 -19.19 23.02
CA THR A 2 -26.14 -18.98 22.49
C THR A 2 -26.08 -19.20 20.98
N ASP A 3 -27.08 -18.67 20.25
CA ASP A 3 -27.08 -18.66 18.78
C ASP A 3 -26.37 -17.40 18.25
N ASN A 4 -26.56 -16.27 18.95
CA ASN A 4 -25.98 -14.98 18.58
C ASN A 4 -24.44 -14.98 18.65
N GLN A 5 -23.83 -15.68 19.62
CA GLN A 5 -22.37 -15.71 19.78
C GLN A 5 -21.63 -16.36 18.60
N ARG A 6 -22.28 -17.29 17.85
CA ARG A 6 -21.64 -17.99 16.73
C ARG A 6 -21.68 -17.23 15.41
N LYS A 7 -22.75 -16.48 15.12
CA LYS A 7 -22.83 -15.63 13.93
C LYS A 7 -21.84 -14.46 14.00
N PHE A 8 -21.66 -13.90 15.20
CA PHE A 8 -20.69 -12.82 15.39
C PHE A 8 -19.26 -13.27 15.12
N HIS A 9 -18.88 -14.51 15.44
CA HIS A 9 -17.50 -14.99 15.22
C HIS A 9 -17.18 -15.11 13.72
N SER A 10 -18.08 -15.65 12.90
CA SER A 10 -17.85 -15.77 11.45
C SER A 10 -17.77 -14.40 10.76
N ASP A 11 -18.67 -13.48 11.12
CA ASP A 11 -18.69 -12.15 10.52
C ASP A 11 -17.47 -11.32 10.95
N CYS A 12 -16.94 -11.54 12.17
CA CYS A 12 -15.69 -10.92 12.62
C CYS A 12 -14.48 -11.47 11.86
N ASP A 13 -14.38 -12.79 11.71
CA ASP A 13 -13.26 -13.45 11.02
C ASP A 13 -13.20 -13.02 9.54
N ASP A 14 -14.35 -12.91 8.87
CA ASP A 14 -14.48 -12.45 7.48
C ASP A 14 -14.07 -10.98 7.27
N LEU A 15 -13.96 -10.20 8.36
CA LEU A 15 -13.63 -8.76 8.34
C LEU A 15 -12.21 -8.45 8.85
N VAL A 16 -11.43 -9.45 9.28
CA VAL A 16 -10.06 -9.24 9.75
C VAL A 16 -9.13 -8.79 8.62
N ASP A 17 -9.17 -9.46 7.47
CA ASP A 17 -8.34 -9.07 6.30
C ASP A 17 -8.70 -7.66 5.81
N VAL A 18 -10.00 -7.35 5.81
CA VAL A 18 -10.55 -6.04 5.51
C VAL A 18 -10.05 -4.99 6.51
N LEU A 19 -9.94 -5.33 7.79
CA LEU A 19 -9.44 -4.44 8.83
C LEU A 19 -7.97 -4.08 8.59
N TYR A 20 -7.12 -5.03 8.19
CA TYR A 20 -5.73 -4.72 7.86
C TYR A 20 -5.61 -3.80 6.65
N GLU A 21 -6.33 -4.10 5.56
CA GLU A 21 -6.36 -3.24 4.38
C GLU A 21 -6.92 -1.84 4.68
N TYR A 22 -7.92 -1.75 5.57
CA TYR A 22 -8.50 -0.50 6.01
C TYR A 22 -7.47 0.36 6.75
N VAL A 23 -6.75 -0.24 7.70
CA VAL A 23 -5.74 0.46 8.49
C VAL A 23 -4.55 0.86 7.60
N ASP A 24 -4.22 0.08 6.56
CA ASP A 24 -3.22 0.40 5.53
C ASP A 24 -3.65 1.42 4.48
N GLY A 25 -4.94 1.76 4.42
CA GLY A 25 -5.47 2.71 3.43
C GLY A 25 -5.59 2.11 2.02
N GLY A 26 -5.52 0.79 1.90
CA GLY A 26 -5.71 0.05 0.64
C GLY A 26 -7.15 -0.38 0.39
N CYS A 27 -8.06 -0.15 1.33
CA CYS A 27 -9.45 -0.58 1.22
C CYS A 27 -10.29 0.26 0.26
N ASP A 28 -11.14 -0.42 -0.50
CA ASP A 28 -12.26 0.17 -1.22
C ASP A 28 -13.28 0.84 -0.28
N GLU A 29 -13.95 1.87 -0.79
CA GLU A 29 -14.93 2.68 -0.06
C GLU A 29 -16.09 1.84 0.52
N SER A 30 -16.53 0.82 -0.22
CA SER A 30 -17.61 -0.10 0.20
C SER A 30 -17.18 -1.00 1.36
N LEU A 31 -15.93 -1.50 1.34
CA LEU A 31 -15.34 -2.33 2.39
C LEU A 31 -15.20 -1.51 3.67
N ARG A 32 -14.74 -0.26 3.54
CA ARG A 32 -14.63 0.69 4.63
C ARG A 32 -15.97 0.94 5.33
N ALA A 33 -17.04 1.18 4.57
CA ALA A 33 -18.36 1.41 5.15
C ALA A 33 -18.90 0.17 5.90
N ARG A 34 -18.67 -1.03 5.35
CA ARG A 34 -19.06 -2.29 6.01
C ARG A 34 -18.32 -2.51 7.33
N LEU A 35 -17.01 -2.29 7.34
CA LEU A 35 -16.21 -2.44 8.56
C LEU A 35 -16.62 -1.41 9.61
N ALA A 36 -16.86 -0.15 9.23
CA ALA A 36 -17.32 0.88 10.15
C ALA A 36 -18.65 0.49 10.84
N ALA A 37 -19.64 0.04 10.06
CA ALA A 37 -20.93 -0.40 10.60
C ALA A 37 -20.81 -1.62 11.53
N HIS A 38 -19.87 -2.54 11.22
CA HIS A 38 -19.61 -3.70 12.08
C HIS A 38 -18.97 -3.28 13.41
N VAL A 39 -17.93 -2.45 13.36
CA VAL A 39 -17.19 -2.00 14.55
C VAL A 39 -18.07 -1.20 15.51
N GLU A 40 -19.05 -0.46 15.02
CA GLU A 40 -20.06 0.22 15.85
C GLU A 40 -20.90 -0.73 16.71
N ASN A 41 -21.10 -1.97 16.24
CA ASN A 41 -21.96 -2.97 16.89
C ASN A 41 -21.17 -4.15 17.50
N CYS A 42 -19.84 -4.17 17.35
CA CYS A 42 -18.99 -5.27 17.77
C CYS A 42 -17.84 -4.76 18.67
N PRO A 43 -17.92 -4.93 20.01
CA PRO A 43 -16.90 -4.43 20.93
C PRO A 43 -15.55 -5.12 20.74
N THR A 44 -15.53 -6.38 20.34
CA THR A 44 -14.29 -7.13 20.08
C THR A 44 -13.51 -6.53 18.92
N CYS A 45 -14.16 -6.27 17.78
CA CYS A 45 -13.51 -5.65 16.62
C CYS A 45 -13.12 -4.19 16.89
N LEU A 46 -13.88 -3.46 17.71
CA LEU A 46 -13.50 -2.13 18.16
C LEU A 46 -12.20 -2.15 18.96
N GLU A 47 -12.05 -3.11 19.87
CA GLU A 47 -10.82 -3.28 20.66
C GLU A 47 -9.62 -3.61 19.77
N GLN A 48 -9.76 -4.57 18.84
CA GLN A 48 -8.69 -4.92 17.90
C GLN A 48 -8.27 -3.74 17.02
N LEU A 49 -9.24 -2.99 16.48
CA LEU A 49 -8.95 -1.79 15.69
C LEU A 49 -8.21 -0.74 16.51
N GLY A 50 -8.57 -0.57 17.80
CA GLY A 50 -7.89 0.33 18.71
C GLY A 50 -6.43 -0.06 18.92
N ILE A 51 -6.15 -1.36 19.13
CA ILE A 51 -4.78 -1.89 19.28
C ILE A 51 -3.96 -1.63 18.02
N GLU A 52 -4.49 -1.97 16.85
CA GLU A 52 -3.81 -1.77 15.55
C GLU A 52 -3.45 -0.30 15.31
N GLN A 53 -4.37 0.62 15.60
CA GLN A 53 -4.11 2.06 15.47
C GLN A 53 -3.03 2.53 16.45
N GLN A 54 -3.04 2.05 17.69
CA GLN A 54 -2.02 2.40 18.69
C GLN A 54 -0.64 1.90 18.29
N VAL A 55 -0.53 0.65 17.85
CA VAL A 55 0.73 0.07 17.36
C VAL A 55 1.26 0.88 16.17
N ARG A 56 0.40 1.18 15.19
CA ARG A 56 0.76 2.02 14.04
C ARG A 56 1.20 3.42 14.43
N GLN A 57 0.53 4.05 15.40
CA GLN A 57 0.90 5.36 15.92
C GLN A 57 2.30 5.32 16.56
N LEU A 58 2.58 4.29 17.36
CA LEU A 58 3.90 4.10 17.98
C LEU A 58 4.99 3.91 16.93
N LEU A 59 4.74 3.06 15.91
CA LEU A 59 5.68 2.86 14.81
C LEU A 59 5.94 4.17 14.06
N ARG A 60 4.90 4.96 13.77
CA ARG A 60 5.05 6.28 13.13
C ARG A 60 5.88 7.24 13.98
N ALA A 61 5.66 7.25 15.30
CA ALA A 61 6.37 8.14 16.21
C ALA A 61 7.86 7.78 16.38
N ARG A 62 8.23 6.51 16.20
CA ARG A 62 9.58 6.02 16.53
C ARG A 62 10.41 5.56 15.33
N CYS A 63 9.77 5.08 14.28
CA CYS A 63 10.44 4.40 13.17
C CYS A 63 10.29 5.13 11.83
N CYS A 64 9.48 6.18 11.74
CA CYS A 64 9.33 6.97 10.51
C CYS A 64 10.22 8.22 10.54
N ASN A 65 11.50 8.05 10.20
CA ASN A 65 12.37 9.17 9.81
C ASN A 65 12.13 9.54 8.34
N SER A 66 12.35 10.82 7.98
CA SER A 66 12.21 11.23 6.58
C SER A 66 13.21 10.48 5.71
N ALA A 67 12.73 9.84 4.64
CA ALA A 67 13.59 9.14 3.70
C ALA A 67 14.65 10.11 3.12
N PRO A 68 15.93 9.69 3.03
CA PRO A 68 16.99 10.52 2.47
C PRO A 68 16.64 11.07 1.09
N GLU A 69 17.00 12.33 0.83
CA GLU A 69 16.63 13.01 -0.43
C GLU A 69 17.16 12.28 -1.67
N ASP A 70 18.36 11.69 -1.58
CA ASP A 70 18.95 10.92 -2.67
C ASP A 70 18.09 9.70 -3.06
N LEU A 71 17.61 8.96 -2.06
CA LEU A 71 16.72 7.82 -2.29
C LEU A 71 15.39 8.27 -2.91
N ARG A 72 14.82 9.37 -2.41
CA ARG A 72 13.59 9.96 -2.98
C ARG A 72 13.81 10.37 -4.44
N GLY A 73 14.91 11.04 -4.75
CA GLY A 73 15.26 11.48 -6.10
C GLY A 73 15.39 10.30 -7.06
N ARG A 74 16.04 9.21 -6.63
CA ARG A 74 16.16 7.97 -7.41
C ARG A 74 14.79 7.32 -7.68
N ILE A 75 13.94 7.20 -6.66
CA ILE A 75 12.60 6.61 -6.79
C ILE A 75 11.73 7.45 -7.73
N VAL A 76 11.70 8.78 -7.56
CA VAL A 76 10.90 9.67 -8.43
C VAL A 76 11.37 9.59 -9.87
N THR A 77 12.68 9.53 -10.11
CA THR A 77 13.24 9.34 -11.47
C THR A 77 12.80 8.02 -12.06
N ALA A 78 12.89 6.91 -11.31
CA ALA A 78 12.48 5.58 -11.76
C ALA A 78 10.96 5.50 -12.04
N LEU A 79 10.13 6.13 -11.21
CA LEU A 79 8.69 6.20 -11.44
C LEU A 79 8.32 7.00 -12.70
N ARG A 80 9.11 8.02 -13.04
CA ARG A 80 8.92 8.84 -14.25
C ARG A 80 9.47 8.20 -15.52
N SER A 81 10.35 7.20 -15.41
CA SER A 81 10.87 6.53 -16.60
C SER A 81 9.81 5.61 -17.22
N THR A 82 9.31 5.98 -18.40
CA THR A 82 8.46 5.11 -19.21
C THR A 82 9.33 4.11 -19.95
N THR A 83 9.37 2.86 -19.49
CA THR A 83 10.06 1.77 -20.18
C THR A 83 9.23 1.34 -21.38
N VAL A 84 9.61 1.78 -22.58
CA VAL A 84 9.02 1.29 -23.84
C VAL A 84 9.62 -0.07 -24.16
N ARG A 85 8.95 -1.15 -23.74
CA ARG A 85 9.33 -2.50 -24.14
C ARG A 85 8.73 -2.82 -25.51
N ARG A 86 9.52 -2.68 -26.58
CA ARG A 86 9.11 -3.14 -27.92
C ARG A 86 9.31 -4.65 -28.02
N THR A 87 8.22 -5.41 -28.02
CA THR A 87 8.27 -6.81 -28.43
C THR A 87 8.23 -6.85 -29.97
N VAL A 88 9.39 -7.06 -30.60
CA VAL A 88 9.41 -7.39 -32.03
C VAL A 88 9.04 -8.86 -32.16
N GLY A 89 7.81 -9.12 -32.60
CA GLY A 89 7.38 -10.46 -32.96
C GLY A 89 8.01 -10.84 -34.29
N SER A 90 9.01 -11.71 -34.26
CA SER A 90 9.42 -12.48 -35.43
C SER A 90 9.56 -13.93 -34.99
N GLY A 91 8.88 -14.83 -35.71
CA GLY A 91 8.81 -16.25 -35.41
C GLY A 91 10.19 -16.90 -35.31
N ASP A 92 10.24 -17.85 -34.38
CA ASP A 92 11.30 -18.80 -34.06
C ASP A 92 12.70 -18.25 -33.68
N SER A 93 13.09 -18.62 -32.45
CA SER A 93 14.45 -18.66 -31.89
C SER A 93 14.96 -17.44 -31.12
N ALA A 94 15.40 -17.76 -29.89
CA ALA A 94 16.27 -17.01 -28.98
C ALA A 94 15.91 -15.56 -28.65
N THR A 95 15.33 -15.34 -27.45
CA THR A 95 15.20 -14.01 -26.87
C THR A 95 16.52 -13.53 -26.28
N VAL A 96 17.36 -12.90 -27.10
CA VAL A 96 18.43 -12.02 -26.61
C VAL A 96 17.79 -10.68 -26.24
N THR A 97 17.85 -10.32 -24.96
CA THR A 97 17.33 -9.03 -24.49
C THR A 97 18.45 -8.01 -24.60
N GLU A 98 18.57 -7.35 -25.75
CA GLU A 98 19.51 -6.23 -25.90
C GLU A 98 18.90 -5.00 -25.24
N VAL A 99 19.45 -4.61 -24.08
CA VAL A 99 19.07 -3.40 -23.37
C VAL A 99 19.80 -2.24 -24.05
N THR A 100 19.14 -1.55 -24.97
CA THR A 100 19.68 -0.31 -25.53
C THR A 100 19.62 0.77 -24.46
N GLU A 101 20.77 1.39 -24.23
CA GLU A 101 21.08 2.36 -23.19
C GLU A 101 19.95 3.38 -22.94
N VAL A 102 19.47 3.41 -21.69
CA VAL A 102 18.45 4.37 -21.27
C VAL A 102 19.16 5.66 -20.84
N THR A 103 19.25 6.63 -21.74
CA THR A 103 19.72 7.98 -21.38
C THR A 103 18.63 8.71 -20.61
N ALA A 104 18.65 8.62 -19.28
CA ALA A 104 17.83 9.47 -18.42
C ALA A 104 18.46 10.87 -18.34
N SER A 105 17.81 11.87 -18.95
CA SER A 105 18.21 13.27 -18.82
C SER A 105 17.76 13.82 -17.45
N VAL A 106 18.66 13.75 -16.47
CA VAL A 106 18.44 14.37 -15.15
C VAL A 106 18.61 15.88 -15.29
N ARG A 107 17.51 16.59 -15.52
CA ARG A 107 17.51 18.05 -15.46
C ARG A 107 17.60 18.47 -13.99
N ARG A 108 18.77 18.96 -13.58
CA ARG A 108 18.99 19.52 -12.24
C ARG A 108 18.05 20.72 -12.07
N VAL A 109 16.98 20.55 -11.30
CA VAL A 109 16.14 21.67 -10.88
C VAL A 109 16.88 22.39 -9.74
N HIS A 110 17.36 23.60 -10.03
CA HIS A 110 17.86 24.50 -9.01
C HIS A 110 16.69 24.87 -8.11
N PHE A 111 16.76 24.48 -6.84
CA PHE A 111 15.82 24.91 -5.82
C PHE A 111 16.43 26.15 -5.15
N ASP A 112 16.09 27.34 -5.65
CA ASP A 112 16.44 28.59 -4.99
C ASP A 112 15.68 28.67 -3.66
N ARG A 113 16.44 28.71 -2.56
CA ARG A 113 15.92 29.02 -1.22
C ARG A 113 15.57 30.50 -1.17
N GLY A 114 14.28 30.81 -1.18
CA GLY A 114 13.69 32.05 -0.68
C GLY A 114 12.98 31.79 0.63
#